data_AF-A0A933D0F5-F1
#
_entry.id   AF-A0A933D0F5-F1
#
_cell.length_a   1.000
_cell.length_b   1.000
_cell.length_c   1.000
_cell.angle_alpha   90.00
_cell.angle_beta   90.00
_cell.angle_gamma   90.00
#
_symmetry.space_group_name_H-M   'P 1'
#
loop_
_entity.id
_entity.type
_entity.pdbx_description
1 polymer ?
#
loop_
_entity_poly.entity_id
_entity_poly.type
_entity_poly.pdbx_seq_one_letter_code
_entity_poly.pdbx_strand_id
1 'polypeptide(L)'
;MARLVYSLQNVAIHEARRQLEAKGVLDPWAGLDQIRDMAAQINGGIRSISKLSLEQRRILIERLIQKGAQVRNPHIYESDLKAEREASGLKGPRKVLLFSRVNEEQLRLVDALAARISWPKPDSYERFVQKLFGAPRPRNDREVTRLATILRSMIERQEKKAERAG
;
A
#
# COMPACT_ATOMS: atom_id res chain seq x y z
N MET A 1 -6.54 2.91 -14.67
CA MET A 1 -6.27 2.23 -13.39
C MET A 1 -5.12 2.86 -12.59
N ALA A 2 -3.98 3.20 -13.20
CA ALA A 2 -2.87 3.91 -12.51
C ALA A 2 -3.30 5.16 -11.70
N ARG A 3 -4.28 5.93 -12.20
CA ARG A 3 -4.82 7.13 -11.51
C ARG A 3 -5.37 6.85 -10.10
N LEU A 4 -5.95 5.66 -9.87
CA LEU A 4 -6.49 5.26 -8.57
C LEU A 4 -5.36 4.92 -7.59
N VAL A 5 -4.36 4.15 -8.02
CA VAL A 5 -3.20 3.79 -7.19
C VAL A 5 -2.37 5.02 -6.82
N TYR A 6 -2.19 5.96 -7.76
CA TYR A 6 -1.58 7.26 -7.48
C TYR A 6 -2.31 8.03 -6.39
N SER A 7 -3.66 8.08 -6.45
CA SER A 7 -4.48 8.74 -5.44
C SER A 7 -4.32 8.09 -4.07
N LEU A 8 -4.41 6.75 -4.00
CA LEU A 8 -4.25 5.99 -2.76
C LEU A 8 -2.86 6.19 -2.13
N GLN A 9 -1.80 6.17 -2.94
CA GLN A 9 -0.44 6.44 -2.46
C GLN A 9 -0.28 7.87 -1.96
N ASN A 10 -0.94 8.83 -2.62
CA ASN A 10 -0.93 10.22 -2.17
C ASN A 10 -1.61 10.37 -0.80
N VAL A 11 -2.76 9.72 -0.61
CA VAL A 11 -3.45 9.65 0.68
C VAL A 11 -2.54 9.04 1.75
N ALA A 12 -1.88 7.92 1.47
CA ALA A 12 -0.96 7.28 2.40
C ALA A 12 0.23 8.20 2.79
N ILE A 13 0.79 8.95 1.84
CA ILE A 13 1.87 9.92 2.15
C ILE A 13 1.37 11.05 3.06
N HIS A 14 0.17 11.59 2.80
CA HIS A 14 -0.42 12.63 3.63
C HIS A 14 -0.76 12.14 5.04
N GLU A 15 -1.33 10.94 5.15
CA GLU A 15 -1.66 10.32 6.43
C GLU A 15 -0.37 10.05 7.23
N ALA A 16 0.67 9.56 6.57
CA ALA A 16 1.96 9.28 7.19
C ALA A 16 2.60 10.55 7.74
N ARG A 17 2.56 11.64 6.96
CA ARG A 17 3.01 12.95 7.41
C ARG A 17 2.31 13.35 8.70
N ARG A 18 0.97 13.32 8.70
CA ARG A 18 0.15 13.75 9.83
C ARG A 18 0.43 12.93 11.09
N GLN A 19 0.60 11.61 10.95
CA GLN A 19 0.93 10.73 12.06
C GLN A 19 2.33 10.98 12.61
N LEU A 20 3.32 11.23 11.74
CA LEU A 20 4.69 11.51 12.17
C LEU A 20 4.84 12.90 12.80
N GLU A 21 4.11 13.90 12.30
CA GLU A 21 4.00 15.23 12.91
C GLU A 21 3.40 15.12 14.33
N ALA A 22 2.30 14.38 14.49
CA ALA A 22 1.68 14.16 15.80
C ALA A 22 2.58 13.40 16.79
N LYS A 23 3.51 12.59 16.30
CA LYS A 23 4.51 11.87 17.12
C LYS A 23 5.77 12.68 17.39
N GLY A 24 5.88 13.91 16.88
CA GLY A 24 7.09 14.74 16.98
C GLY A 24 8.28 14.21 16.17
N VAL A 25 8.06 13.28 15.24
CA VAL A 25 9.10 12.71 14.37
C VAL A 25 9.38 13.63 13.17
N LEU A 26 8.33 14.27 12.64
CA LEU A 26 8.45 15.35 11.66
C LEU A 26 8.06 16.67 12.32
N ASP A 27 8.70 17.75 11.89
CA ASP A 27 8.32 19.09 12.32
C ASP A 27 6.96 19.47 11.70
N PRO A 28 5.98 20.01 12.44
CA PRO A 28 4.67 20.37 11.89
C PRO A 28 4.69 21.48 10.82
N TRP A 29 5.72 22.33 10.82
CA TRP A 29 5.87 23.47 9.90
C TRP A 29 6.74 23.11 8.69
N ALA A 30 7.72 22.21 8.87
CA ALA A 30 8.68 21.78 7.85
C ALA A 30 8.49 20.32 7.41
N GLY A 31 7.51 19.59 7.94
CA GLY A 31 7.32 18.16 7.69
C GLY A 31 7.08 17.83 6.23
N LEU A 32 6.42 18.71 5.49
CA LEU A 32 6.27 18.58 4.04
C LEU A 32 7.61 18.70 3.30
N ASP A 33 8.48 19.62 3.73
CA ASP A 33 9.79 19.82 3.10
C ASP A 33 10.73 18.67 3.41
N GLN A 34 10.68 18.12 4.63
CA GLN A 34 11.39 16.89 4.98
C GLN A 34 10.96 15.71 4.10
N ILE A 35 9.65 15.56 3.80
CA ILE A 35 9.18 14.53 2.87
C ILE A 35 9.61 14.83 1.43
N ARG A 36 9.63 16.10 1.00
CA ARG A 36 10.15 16.49 -0.32
C ARG A 36 11.64 16.20 -0.46
N ASP A 37 12.40 16.31 0.63
CA ASP A 37 13.82 15.94 0.66
C ASP A 37 14.02 14.44 0.54
N MET A 38 13.20 13.65 1.23
CA MET A 38 13.18 12.20 1.05
C MET A 38 12.78 11.84 -0.40
N ALA A 39 11.84 12.56 -1.01
CA ALA A 39 11.48 12.38 -2.42
C ALA A 39 12.64 12.71 -3.36
N ALA A 40 13.39 13.79 -3.10
CA ALA A 40 14.55 14.18 -3.87
C ALA A 40 15.65 13.11 -3.84
N GLN A 41 15.89 12.48 -2.69
CA GLN A 41 16.84 11.36 -2.57
C GLN A 41 16.44 10.14 -3.42
N ILE A 42 15.16 9.95 -3.68
CA ILE A 42 14.62 8.83 -4.48
C ILE A 42 14.56 9.20 -5.98
N ASN A 43 14.45 10.49 -6.30
CA ASN A 43 14.17 10.98 -7.65
C ASN A 43 15.26 11.87 -8.24
N GLY A 44 16.53 11.51 -8.00
CA GLY A 44 17.67 12.19 -8.62
C GLY A 44 17.76 13.70 -8.30
N GLY A 45 17.34 14.11 -7.10
CA GLY A 45 17.39 15.50 -6.63
C GLY A 45 16.12 16.31 -6.83
N ILE A 46 15.09 15.79 -7.50
CA ILE A 46 13.84 16.52 -7.72
C ILE A 46 13.00 16.54 -6.42
N ARG A 47 12.88 17.71 -5.79
CA ARG A 47 12.06 17.97 -4.59
C ARG A 47 10.55 18.04 -4.90
N SER A 48 10.01 17.02 -5.57
CA SER A 48 8.59 16.94 -5.90
C SER A 48 8.03 15.52 -5.77
N ILE A 49 7.09 15.35 -4.84
CA ILE A 49 6.34 14.10 -4.64
C ILE A 49 5.46 13.80 -5.86
N SER A 50 4.93 14.83 -6.54
CA SER A 50 4.08 14.65 -7.72
C SER A 50 4.83 14.08 -8.92
N LYS A 51 6.15 14.28 -8.97
CA LYS A 51 7.04 13.78 -10.02
C LYS A 51 7.60 12.38 -9.73
N LEU A 52 7.24 11.76 -8.61
CA LEU A 52 7.60 10.38 -8.31
C LEU A 52 6.74 9.40 -9.10
N SER A 53 7.37 8.38 -9.69
CA SER A 53 6.68 7.21 -10.21
C SER A 53 6.00 6.42 -9.09
N LEU A 54 5.07 5.50 -9.43
CA LEU A 54 4.39 4.63 -8.47
C LEU A 54 5.40 3.91 -7.57
N GLU A 55 6.42 3.29 -8.16
CA GLU A 55 7.46 2.58 -7.39
C GLU A 55 8.23 3.52 -6.45
N GLN A 56 8.57 4.73 -6.90
CA GLN A 56 9.26 5.71 -6.06
C GLN A 56 8.38 6.21 -4.92
N ARG A 57 7.07 6.36 -5.14
CA ARG A 57 6.09 6.65 -4.09
C ARG A 57 5.97 5.51 -3.10
N ARG A 58 6.00 4.25 -3.55
CA ARG A 58 6.03 3.08 -2.65
C ARG A 58 7.26 3.11 -1.75
N ILE A 59 8.43 3.36 -2.32
CA ILE A 59 9.68 3.49 -1.56
C ILE A 59 9.58 4.64 -0.56
N LEU A 60 8.98 5.77 -0.95
CA LEU A 60 8.75 6.89 -0.01
C LEU A 60 7.83 6.47 1.15
N ILE A 61 6.72 5.79 0.87
CA ILE A 61 5.79 5.28 1.89
C ILE A 61 6.49 4.30 2.83
N GLU A 62 7.30 3.37 2.31
CA GLU A 62 8.10 2.43 3.10
C GLU A 62 9.07 3.16 4.05
N ARG A 63 9.75 4.22 3.56
CA ARG A 63 10.62 5.05 4.43
C ARG A 63 9.83 5.77 5.52
N LEU A 64 8.62 6.23 5.24
CA LEU A 64 7.76 6.84 6.25
C LEU A 64 7.28 5.82 7.29
N ILE A 65 6.99 4.59 6.88
CA ILE A 65 6.67 3.48 7.78
C ILE A 65 7.87 3.15 8.69
N GLN A 66 9.09 3.09 8.13
CA GLN A 66 10.32 2.89 8.91
C GLN A 66 10.55 4.00 9.96
N LYS A 67 10.05 5.22 9.70
CA LYS A 67 10.06 6.34 10.66
C LYS A 67 8.94 6.26 11.72
N GLY A 68 8.09 5.24 11.66
CA GLY A 68 7.02 5.01 12.63
C GLY A 68 5.62 5.41 12.15
N ALA A 69 5.44 5.73 10.87
CA ALA A 69 4.10 5.90 10.31
C ALA A 69 3.37 4.56 10.24
N GLN A 70 2.07 4.58 10.51
CA GLN A 70 1.15 3.45 10.43
C GLN A 70 0.14 3.70 9.32
N VAL A 71 0.63 3.74 8.09
CA VAL A 71 -0.21 3.95 6.91
C VAL A 71 -0.38 2.68 6.12
N ARG A 72 -1.55 2.53 5.51
CA ARG A 72 -1.85 1.40 4.63
C ARG A 72 -1.12 1.60 3.31
N ASN A 73 -0.24 0.66 2.96
CA ASN A 73 0.50 0.69 1.71
C ASN A 73 -0.39 0.15 0.58
N PRO A 74 -0.79 0.96 -0.43
CA PRO A 74 -1.46 0.42 -1.60
C PRO A 74 -0.43 -0.37 -2.42
N HIS A 75 -0.65 -1.66 -2.52
CA HIS A 75 0.19 -2.55 -3.32
C HIS A 75 0.21 -2.09 -4.78
N ILE A 76 1.40 -2.11 -5.39
CA ILE A 76 1.59 -1.87 -6.81
C ILE A 76 1.50 -3.20 -7.52
N TYR A 77 0.68 -3.28 -8.56
CA TYR A 77 0.60 -4.46 -9.41
C TYR A 77 1.22 -4.22 -10.79
N GLU A 78 1.45 -5.30 -11.54
CA GLU A 78 2.09 -5.25 -12.85
C GLU A 78 1.28 -4.43 -13.86
N SER A 79 -0.06 -4.51 -13.83
CA SER A 79 -0.91 -3.67 -14.69
C SER A 79 -0.82 -2.18 -14.35
N ASP A 80 -0.54 -1.81 -13.09
CA ASP A 80 -0.36 -0.41 -12.72
C ASP A 80 0.95 0.15 -13.28
N LEU A 81 2.01 -0.68 -13.26
CA LEU A 81 3.30 -0.33 -13.85
C LEU A 81 3.21 -0.25 -15.38
N LYS A 82 2.43 -1.13 -16.02
CA LYS A 82 2.16 -1.07 -17.46
C LYS A 82 1.36 0.19 -17.83
N ALA A 83 0.29 0.49 -17.10
CA ALA A 83 -0.52 1.70 -17.29
C ALA A 83 0.29 2.97 -17.01
N GLU A 84 1.22 2.96 -16.04
CA GLU A 84 2.15 4.05 -15.80
C GLU A 84 3.13 4.23 -16.96
N ARG A 85 3.69 3.15 -17.52
CA ARG A 85 4.57 3.22 -18.70
C ARG A 85 3.85 3.78 -19.93
N GLU A 86 2.63 3.32 -20.18
CA GLU A 86 1.78 3.82 -21.27
C GLU A 86 1.45 5.32 -21.09
N ALA A 87 1.18 5.75 -19.84
CA ALA A 87 0.87 7.15 -19.54
C ALA A 87 2.10 8.08 -19.48
N SER A 88 3.29 7.56 -19.20
CA SER A 88 4.52 8.36 -18.99
C SER A 88 5.41 8.50 -20.23
N GLY A 89 5.19 7.70 -21.28
CA GLY A 89 5.95 7.77 -22.54
C GLY A 89 7.44 7.42 -22.43
N LEU A 90 7.90 6.88 -21.30
CA LEU A 90 9.32 6.58 -21.02
C LEU A 90 9.74 5.21 -21.58
N LYS A 91 10.77 5.18 -22.45
CA LYS A 91 11.29 3.99 -23.17
C LYS A 91 12.35 3.15 -22.40
N GLY A 92 12.34 3.09 -21.07
CA GLY A 92 13.40 2.40 -20.29
C GLY A 92 12.86 1.43 -19.23
N PRO A 93 13.47 0.24 -19.01
CA PRO A 93 12.91 -0.76 -18.13
C PRO A 93 13.21 -0.44 -16.65
N ARG A 94 12.19 -0.11 -15.86
CA ARG A 94 12.25 -0.30 -14.40
C ARG A 94 11.72 -1.70 -14.09
N LYS A 95 12.60 -2.55 -13.55
CA LYS A 95 12.40 -3.99 -13.26
C LYS A 95 11.04 -4.22 -12.59
N VAL A 96 10.18 -5.00 -13.24
CA VAL A 96 8.89 -5.45 -12.69
C VAL A 96 9.14 -6.80 -12.04
N LEU A 97 8.71 -6.97 -10.79
CA LEU A 97 8.68 -8.29 -10.15
C LEU A 97 7.48 -9.06 -10.73
N LEU A 98 7.76 -10.14 -11.45
CA LEU A 98 6.74 -11.01 -12.06
C LEU A 98 6.03 -11.83 -10.99
N PHE A 99 4.71 -11.71 -10.91
CA PHE A 99 3.86 -12.56 -10.07
C PHE A 99 3.41 -13.77 -10.88
N SER A 100 4.15 -14.87 -10.82
CA SER A 100 4.07 -15.90 -11.86
C SER A 100 2.93 -16.92 -11.77
N ARG A 101 1.96 -16.82 -10.84
CA ARG A 101 0.90 -17.86 -10.70
C ARG A 101 -0.51 -17.44 -10.23
N VAL A 102 -0.77 -16.17 -9.94
CA VAL A 102 -2.09 -15.69 -9.46
C VAL A 102 -2.55 -14.51 -10.28
N ASN A 103 -3.83 -14.49 -10.69
CA ASN A 103 -4.41 -13.36 -11.40
C ASN A 103 -4.37 -12.09 -10.50
N GLU A 104 -3.95 -10.98 -11.08
CA GLU A 104 -3.89 -9.68 -10.40
C GLU A 104 -5.24 -9.24 -9.83
N GLU A 105 -6.33 -9.45 -10.56
CA GLU A 105 -7.69 -9.10 -10.10
C GLU A 105 -8.06 -9.85 -8.82
N GLN A 106 -7.65 -11.11 -8.73
CA GLN A 106 -7.87 -11.94 -7.56
C GLN A 106 -7.07 -11.42 -6.36
N LEU A 107 -5.82 -10.99 -6.55
CA LEU A 107 -5.02 -10.36 -5.49
C LEU A 107 -5.61 -9.01 -5.05
N ARG A 108 -6.09 -8.19 -6.00
CA ARG A 108 -6.78 -6.93 -5.70
C ARG A 108 -8.04 -7.15 -4.87
N LEU A 109 -8.80 -8.21 -5.15
CA LEU A 109 -9.98 -8.57 -4.38
C LEU A 109 -9.63 -8.83 -2.91
N VAL A 110 -8.61 -9.65 -2.63
CA VAL A 110 -8.23 -9.94 -1.24
C VAL A 110 -7.63 -8.72 -0.54
N ASP A 111 -6.84 -7.90 -1.23
CA ASP A 111 -6.31 -6.66 -0.64
C ASP A 111 -7.44 -5.65 -0.31
N ALA A 112 -8.45 -5.53 -1.18
CA ALA A 112 -9.62 -4.69 -0.94
C ALA A 112 -10.47 -5.19 0.26
N LEU A 113 -10.66 -6.51 0.39
CA LEU A 113 -11.32 -7.11 1.55
C LEU A 113 -10.52 -6.88 2.83
N ALA A 114 -9.19 -7.07 2.78
CA ALA A 114 -8.32 -6.84 3.93
C ALA A 114 -8.37 -5.38 4.41
N ALA A 115 -8.50 -4.41 3.50
CA ALA A 115 -8.63 -2.99 3.84
C ALA A 115 -9.94 -2.67 4.59
N ARG A 116 -10.99 -3.49 4.47
CA ARG A 116 -12.25 -3.29 5.22
C ARG A 116 -12.18 -3.75 6.67
N ILE A 117 -11.16 -4.51 7.03
CA ILE A 117 -11.00 -5.06 8.38
C ILE A 117 -10.24 -4.07 9.26
N SER A 118 -10.71 -3.87 10.49
CA SER A 118 -9.93 -3.21 11.53
C SER A 118 -8.92 -4.19 12.10
N TRP A 119 -7.65 -3.98 11.77
CA TRP A 119 -6.52 -4.81 12.21
C TRP A 119 -5.89 -4.23 13.48
N PRO A 120 -5.49 -5.06 14.45
CA PRO A 120 -4.94 -4.57 15.72
C PRO A 120 -3.54 -3.95 15.58
N LYS A 121 -2.77 -4.34 14.56
CA LYS A 121 -1.42 -3.83 14.27
C LYS A 121 -1.20 -3.67 12.75
N PRO A 122 -0.31 -2.76 12.30
CA PRO A 122 -0.08 -2.49 10.87
C PRO A 122 0.31 -3.70 10.03
N ASP A 123 1.05 -4.66 10.60
CA ASP A 123 1.53 -5.87 9.94
C ASP A 123 0.65 -7.10 10.17
N SER A 124 -0.52 -6.93 10.81
CA SER A 124 -1.38 -8.06 11.19
C SER A 124 -1.89 -8.84 9.98
N TYR A 125 -2.20 -8.14 8.89
CA TYR A 125 -2.66 -8.78 7.66
C TYR A 125 -1.56 -9.66 7.06
N GLU A 126 -0.35 -9.14 6.90
CA GLU A 126 0.78 -9.90 6.36
C GLU A 126 1.13 -11.10 7.25
N ARG A 127 1.20 -10.89 8.57
CA ARG A 127 1.40 -12.01 9.54
C ARG A 127 0.29 -13.05 9.46
N PHE A 128 -0.95 -12.62 9.25
CA PHE A 128 -2.09 -13.51 9.12
C PHE A 128 -1.97 -14.37 7.84
N VAL A 129 -1.62 -13.78 6.71
CA VAL A 129 -1.40 -14.49 5.44
C VAL A 129 -0.19 -15.43 5.55
N GLN A 130 0.91 -14.97 6.16
CA GLN A 130 2.09 -15.78 6.45
C GLN A 130 1.74 -17.00 7.32
N LYS A 131 0.88 -16.82 8.34
CA LYS A 131 0.40 -17.93 9.18
C LYS A 131 -0.48 -18.92 8.41
N LEU A 132 -1.31 -18.43 7.49
CA LEU A 132 -2.24 -19.29 6.74
C LEU A 132 -1.55 -20.10 5.64
N PHE A 133 -0.56 -19.51 4.95
CA PHE A 133 -0.02 -20.08 3.72
C PHE A 133 1.51 -20.23 3.71
N GLY A 134 2.20 -19.81 4.78
CA GLY A 134 3.66 -19.82 4.84
C GLY A 134 4.32 -18.79 3.91
N ALA A 135 3.53 -17.83 3.40
CA ALA A 135 3.98 -16.80 2.47
C ALA A 135 3.26 -15.48 2.79
N PRO A 136 3.88 -14.32 2.50
CA PRO A 136 3.27 -13.03 2.80
C PRO A 136 2.04 -12.75 1.92
N ARG A 137 1.84 -13.56 0.86
CA ARG A 137 0.76 -13.44 -0.12
C ARG A 137 0.28 -14.80 -0.63
N PRO A 138 -0.98 -14.92 -1.07
CA PRO A 138 -1.46 -16.08 -1.82
C PRO A 138 -0.64 -16.32 -3.10
N ARG A 139 -0.35 -17.58 -3.39
CA ARG A 139 0.49 -18.02 -4.53
C ARG A 139 -0.27 -18.77 -5.61
N ASN A 140 -1.54 -19.11 -5.36
CA ASN A 140 -2.43 -19.77 -6.30
C ASN A 140 -3.89 -19.39 -6.00
N ASP A 141 -4.78 -19.65 -6.96
CA ASP A 141 -6.21 -19.33 -6.89
C ASP A 141 -6.93 -19.96 -5.70
N ARG A 142 -6.49 -21.15 -5.27
CA ARG A 142 -7.05 -21.84 -4.10
C ARG A 142 -6.74 -21.09 -2.81
N GLU A 143 -5.51 -20.60 -2.66
CA GLU A 143 -5.10 -19.75 -1.53
C GLU A 143 -5.85 -18.41 -1.56
N VAL A 144 -6.06 -17.80 -2.73
CA VAL A 144 -6.85 -16.56 -2.84
C VAL A 144 -8.29 -16.79 -2.43
N THR A 145 -8.95 -17.81 -2.98
CA THR A 145 -10.35 -18.13 -2.68
C THR A 145 -10.54 -18.37 -1.18
N ARG A 146 -9.63 -19.15 -0.57
CA ARG A 146 -9.64 -19.41 0.87
C ARG A 146 -9.45 -18.12 1.67
N LEU A 147 -8.50 -17.28 1.29
CA LEU A 147 -8.27 -16.00 1.97
C LEU A 147 -9.48 -15.08 1.86
N ALA A 148 -10.07 -14.93 0.67
CA ALA A 148 -11.24 -14.10 0.44
C ALA A 148 -12.43 -14.51 1.31
N THR A 149 -12.70 -15.81 1.41
CA THR A 149 -13.76 -16.35 2.28
C THR A 149 -13.52 -16.01 3.75
N ILE A 150 -12.28 -16.16 4.23
CA ILE A 150 -11.97 -15.85 5.63
C ILE A 150 -12.11 -14.36 5.91
N LEU A 151 -11.59 -13.49 5.02
CA LEU A 151 -11.70 -12.04 5.17
C LEU A 151 -13.15 -11.58 5.16
N ARG A 152 -14.00 -12.12 4.28
CA ARG A 152 -15.45 -11.83 4.28
C ARG A 152 -16.12 -12.20 5.60
N SER A 153 -15.83 -13.39 6.13
CA SER A 153 -16.36 -13.81 7.44
C SER A 153 -15.89 -12.91 8.57
N MET A 154 -14.64 -12.42 8.53
CA MET A 154 -14.14 -11.46 9.52
C MET A 154 -14.87 -10.11 9.46
N ILE A 155 -15.11 -9.59 8.26
CA ILE A 155 -15.86 -8.35 8.04
C ILE A 155 -17.26 -8.49 8.63
N GLU A 156 -18.00 -9.54 8.26
CA GLU A 156 -19.37 -9.78 8.77
C GLU A 156 -19.42 -9.86 10.30
N ARG A 157 -18.41 -10.48 10.93
CA ARG A 157 -18.32 -10.55 12.39
C ARG A 157 -18.05 -9.19 13.03
N GLN A 158 -17.22 -8.34 12.40
CA GLN A 158 -16.96 -6.98 12.90
C GLN A 158 -18.19 -6.09 12.73
N GLU A 159 -18.87 -6.18 11.59
CA GLU A 159 -20.11 -5.43 11.32
C GLU A 159 -21.22 -5.81 12.32
N LYS A 160 -21.49 -7.10 12.52
CA LYS A 160 -22.46 -7.58 13.54
C LYS A 160 -22.10 -7.17 14.96
N LYS A 161 -20.80 -7.04 15.28
CA LYS A 161 -20.36 -6.60 16.60
C LYS A 161 -20.56 -5.10 16.79
N ALA A 162 -20.35 -4.31 15.74
CA ALA A 162 -20.60 -2.87 15.74
C ALA A 162 -22.09 -2.55 15.88
N GLU A 163 -22.96 -3.28 15.16
CA GLU A 163 -24.43 -3.13 15.25
C GLU A 163 -24.99 -3.42 16.64
N ARG A 164 -24.36 -4.30 17.42
CA ARG A 164 -24.78 -4.63 18.80
C ARG A 164 -24.26 -3.67 19.85
N ALA A 165 -23.32 -2.80 19.49
CA ALA A 165 -22.64 -1.89 20.41
C ALA A 165 -23.07 -0.42 20.24
N GLY A 166 -23.86 -0.11 19.21
CA GLY A 166 -24.55 1.18 19.03
C GLY A 166 -26.01 1.06 19.39
#